data_AF-A0A524GT78-F1
#
_entry.id   AF-A0A524GT78-F1
#
_cell.length_a   1.000
_cell.length_b   1.000
_cell.length_c   1.000
_cell.angle_alpha   90.00
_cell.angle_beta   90.00
_cell.angle_gamma   90.00
#
_symmetry.space_group_name_H-M   'P 1'
#
loop_
_entity.id
_entity.type
_entity.pdbx_description
1 polymer ?
#
loop_
_entity_poly.entity_id
_entity_poly.type
_entity_poly.pdbx_seq_one_letter_code
_entity_poly.pdbx_strand_id
1 'polypeptide(L)' 'MADVTMRQMLEAGVHFGHQTRYWNPKMSPYIFGDRNKIHIINLEKS' A
#
# COMPACT_ATOMS: atom_id res chain seq x y z
N MET A 1 -5.89 -20.46 -10.05
CA MET A 1 -5.91 -18.99 -9.89
C MET A 1 -4.62 -18.46 -10.47
N ALA A 2 -4.61 -17.30 -11.13
CA ALA A 2 -3.35 -16.73 -11.61
C ALA A 2 -2.55 -16.24 -10.40
N ASP A 3 -1.36 -16.81 -10.18
CA ASP A 3 -0.48 -16.38 -9.11
C ASP A 3 0.07 -14.99 -9.45
N VAL A 4 -0.53 -13.95 -8.87
CA VAL A 4 -0.04 -12.57 -9.02
C VAL A 4 1.16 -12.40 -8.12
N THR A 5 2.31 -12.09 -8.71
CA THR A 5 3.55 -11.88 -7.96
C THR A 5 3.58 -10.47 -7.32
N MET A 6 4.26 -10.32 -6.19
CA MET A 6 4.48 -9.02 -5.55
C MET A 6 5.10 -7.99 -6.52
N ARG A 7 5.99 -8.45 -7.40
CA ARG A 7 6.60 -7.62 -8.44
C ARG A 7 5.57 -7.01 -9.39
N GLN A 8 4.60 -7.81 -9.84
CA GLN A 8 3.52 -7.33 -10.71
C GLN A 8 2.62 -6.32 -9.98
N MET A 9 2.37 -6.52 -8.68
CA MET A 9 1.61 -5.56 -7.86
C MET A 9 2.36 -4.23 -7.70
N LEU A 10 3.68 -4.27 -7.52
CA LEU A 10 4.52 -3.08 -7.45
C LEU A 10 4.53 -2.32 -8.77
N GLU A 11 4.71 -3.02 -9.90
CA GLU A 11 4.67 -2.44 -11.25
C GLU A 11 3.29 -1.84 -11.59
N ALA A 12 2.21 -2.47 -11.13
CA ALA A 12 0.84 -1.96 -11.27
C ALA A 12 0.51 -0.79 -10.33
N GLY A 13 1.36 -0.49 -9.35
CA GLY A 13 1.17 0.65 -8.44
C GLY A 13 0.10 0.46 -7.36
N VAL A 14 -0.30 -0.78 -7.03
CA VAL A 14 -1.40 -1.02 -6.06
C VAL A 14 -1.04 -0.69 -4.61
N HIS A 15 0.24 -0.46 -4.31
CA HIS A 15 0.74 -0.08 -2.98
C HIS A 15 0.51 1.40 -2.65
N PHE A 16 0.08 2.23 -3.60
CA PHE A 16 -0.24 3.63 -3.32
C PHE A 16 -1.61 3.76 -2.66
N GLY A 17 -1.62 4.25 -1.43
CA GLY A 17 -2.81 4.55 -0.65
C GLY A 17 -3.32 5.97 -0.85
N HIS A 18 -4.04 6.47 0.15
CA HIS A 18 -4.56 7.83 0.15
C HIS A 18 -3.58 8.84 0.75
N GLN A 19 -3.94 10.12 0.63
CA GLN A 19 -3.16 11.18 1.28
C GLN A 19 -3.13 11.02 2.79
N THR A 20 -2.06 11.46 3.43
CA THR A 20 -1.83 11.34 4.88
C THR A 20 -2.86 12.02 5.77
N ARG A 21 -3.73 12.86 5.22
CA ARG A 21 -4.83 13.51 5.94
C ARG A 21 -6.15 12.72 5.93
N TYR A 22 -6.32 11.78 5.00
CA TYR A 22 -7.57 11.05 4.80
C TYR A 22 -7.49 9.60 5.30
N TRP A 23 -6.44 9.25 6.04
CA TRP A 23 -6.25 7.90 6.53
C TRP A 23 -7.03 7.61 7.81
N ASN A 24 -7.34 6.34 8.01
CA ASN A 24 -7.96 5.83 9.22
C ASN A 24 -6.87 5.23 10.13
N PRO A 25 -6.78 5.60 11.43
CA PRO A 25 -5.80 5.03 12.37
C PRO A 25 -5.77 3.50 12.42
N LYS A 26 -6.90 2.84 12.14
CA LYS A 26 -6.99 1.37 12.06
C LYS A 26 -6.15 0.76 10.93
N MET A 27 -5.74 1.57 9.95
CA MET A 27 -4.86 1.15 8.84
C MET A 27 -3.38 1.13 9.22
N SER A 28 -2.99 1.61 10.41
CA SER A 28 -1.59 1.67 10.86
C SER A 28 -0.80 0.37 10.64
N PRO A 29 -1.34 -0.84 10.94
CA PRO A 29 -0.60 -2.08 10.73
C PRO A 29 -0.35 -2.47 9.26
N TYR A 30 -1.07 -1.84 8.32
CA TYR A 30 -0.99 -2.11 6.89
C TYR A 30 -0.21 -1.03 6.14
N ILE A 31 0.12 0.08 6.79
CA ILE A 31 0.87 1.18 6.20
C ILE A 31 2.36 0.92 6.44
N PHE A 32 3.13 0.83 5.36
CA PHE A 32 4.58 0.73 5.41
C PHE A 32 5.21 2.09 5.78
N GLY A 33 4.63 3.17 5.28
CA GLY A 33 5.08 4.54 5.55
C GLY A 33 4.32 5.55 4.68
N ASP A 34 4.86 6.76 4.57
CA ASP A 34 4.34 7.76 3.65
C ASP A 34 5.47 8.41 2.83
N ARG A 35 5.15 8.78 1.59
CA ARG A 35 6.04 9.50 0.68
C ARG A 35 5.25 10.53 -0.09
N ASN A 36 5.74 11.77 -0.17
CA ASN A 36 5.04 12.88 -0.84
C ASN A 36 3.58 13.04 -0.36
N LYS A 37 3.33 12.83 0.95
CA LYS A 37 2.01 12.89 1.58
C LYS A 37 1.02 11.80 1.11
N ILE A 38 1.49 10.72 0.48
CA ILE A 38 0.69 9.54 0.12
C ILE A 38 1.16 8.36 0.96
N HIS A 39 0.23 7.63 1.58
CA HIS A 39 0.56 6.40 2.29
C HIS A 39 0.98 5.30 1.33
N ILE A 40 2.02 4.56 1.70
CA ILE A 40 2.46 3.34 1.03
C ILE A 40 1.95 2.16 1.85
N ILE A 41 1.21 1.26 1.20
CA ILE A 41 0.61 0.07 1.80
C ILE A 41 1.60 -1.09 1.70
N ASN A 42 1.76 -1.85 2.78
CA ASN A 42 2.59 -3.04 2.80
C ASN A 42 1.89 -4.20 2.06
N LEU A 43 2.53 -4.71 1.01
CA LEU A 43 2.03 -5.82 0.19
C LEU A 43 2.47 -7.21 0.68
N GLU A 44 3.33 -7.32 1.70
CA GLU A 44 3.84 -8.61 2.19
C GLU A 44 2.77 -9.52 2.80
N LYS A 45 1.62 -8.97 3.18
CA LYS A 45 0.48 -9.69 3.79
C LYS A 45 -0.73 -9.89 2.85
N SER A 46 -0.59 -9.57 1.56
CA SER A 46 -1.70 -9.53 0.59
C SER A 46 -1.96 -10.87 -0.08
#